data_AF-A0A6V8LN85-F1
#
_entry.id   AF-A0A6V8LN85-F1
#
_cell.length_a   1.000
_cell.length_b   1.000
_cell.length_c   1.000
_cell.angle_alpha   90.00
_cell.angle_beta   90.00
_cell.angle_gamma   90.00
#
_symmetry.space_group_name_H-M   'P 1'
#
loop_
_entity.id
_entity.type
_entity.pdbx_description
1 polymer ?
#
loop_
_entity_poly.entity_id
_entity_poly.type
_entity_poly.pdbx_seq_one_letter_code
_entity_poly.pdbx_strand_id
1 'polypeptide(L)'
;MPQFSQDLAKACRFESRLDMRCLVTKLLDDAPPPVRVAIMHLLVSLKTSLVTLVKRPDFHNLEQPVRDWGELLCALTELRLDLDRIKSSRIERLRHCHPHFIQLEHRFELLKRAYESSTLMTEIIYALVEAGQEFTTAEEILERSGEVLLRELGADLFVCRLRDEEGNWINVAASDAEEKQTPIFVWIMEDSMDTHPVMRAVNERGVFHVLSNDLRGLERGGESIDCMAYQEGYRSRLAFILRVSDCDAFGAINLYSHHPGFFDRYEPQFLADASKIVSLTVGRQLEVGKDALAKAAGGMAHVGNNVLGIMMNYNSMVLEELEAIAGEVKTALDRPQPDRDVHDLAEEISRLRKLLIDLDVDRKVDSLKGVAEAILRLKAAIGNLLTQVDKPVLMPYVRGQEVLDLEHQHHGSHS
;
A
#
# COMPACT_ATOMS: atom_id res chain seq x y z
N MET A 1 16.43 44.22 -21.95
CA MET A 1 15.75 44.68 -20.72
C MET A 1 15.39 46.19 -20.59
N PRO A 2 15.67 47.13 -21.51
CA PRO A 2 15.28 48.53 -21.28
C PRO A 2 13.77 48.82 -21.50
N GLN A 3 13.16 48.38 -22.60
CA GLN A 3 11.93 48.98 -23.14
C GLN A 3 10.65 48.84 -22.30
N PHE A 4 10.42 47.73 -21.57
CA PHE A 4 9.25 47.58 -20.69
C PHE A 4 9.16 48.70 -19.63
N SER A 5 10.31 49.13 -19.11
CA SER A 5 10.43 50.21 -18.14
C SER A 5 10.21 51.61 -18.73
N GLN A 6 10.17 51.76 -20.07
CA GLN A 6 9.78 53.02 -20.72
C GLN A 6 8.27 53.09 -20.96
N ASP A 7 7.65 51.95 -21.26
CA ASP A 7 6.21 51.88 -21.56
C ASP A 7 5.37 51.97 -20.28
N LEU A 8 5.82 51.32 -19.19
CA LEU A 8 5.25 51.53 -17.86
C LEU A 8 5.46 53.00 -17.41
N ALA A 9 6.50 53.68 -17.93
CA ALA A 9 6.86 55.06 -17.56
C ALA A 9 5.85 56.02 -18.16
N LYS A 10 5.56 55.78 -19.43
CA LYS A 10 4.50 56.45 -20.17
C LYS A 10 3.12 56.16 -19.60
N ALA A 11 2.83 54.88 -19.32
CA ALA A 11 1.52 54.43 -18.87
C ALA A 11 1.14 54.95 -17.47
N CYS A 12 2.10 55.16 -16.56
CA CYS A 12 1.78 55.72 -15.23
C CYS A 12 2.43 57.09 -14.98
N ARG A 13 2.87 57.79 -16.04
CA ARG A 13 3.54 59.11 -16.01
C ARG A 13 4.67 59.25 -14.98
N PHE A 14 5.63 58.34 -15.03
CA PHE A 14 6.86 58.46 -14.26
C PHE A 14 7.87 59.39 -14.99
N GLU A 15 8.37 60.43 -14.31
CA GLU A 15 9.26 61.46 -14.89
C GLU A 15 10.62 60.93 -15.37
N SER A 16 11.09 59.80 -14.83
CA SER A 16 12.24 59.05 -15.35
C SER A 16 12.16 57.54 -15.06
N ARG A 17 12.98 56.72 -15.75
CA ARG A 17 13.10 55.27 -15.49
C ARG A 17 13.61 54.95 -14.08
N LEU A 18 14.44 55.82 -13.52
CA LEU A 18 14.96 55.68 -12.15
C LEU A 18 13.87 56.03 -11.14
N ASP A 19 13.07 57.06 -11.41
CA ASP A 19 11.94 57.47 -10.56
C ASP A 19 10.81 56.43 -10.54
N MET A 20 10.57 55.75 -11.66
CA MET A 20 9.61 54.65 -11.69
C MET A 20 9.99 53.51 -10.77
N ARG A 21 11.22 53.02 -10.86
CA ARG A 21 11.64 51.87 -10.05
C ARG A 21 11.57 52.23 -8.58
N CYS A 22 12.01 53.44 -8.23
CA CYS A 22 11.92 53.95 -6.87
C CYS A 22 10.47 54.07 -6.40
N LEU A 23 9.56 54.62 -7.22
CA LEU A 23 8.15 54.79 -6.86
C LEU A 23 7.41 53.45 -6.78
N VAL A 24 7.63 52.53 -7.72
CA VAL A 24 7.03 51.18 -7.67
C VAL A 24 7.54 50.40 -6.46
N THR A 25 8.83 50.47 -6.13
CA THR A 25 9.36 49.84 -4.92
C THR A 25 8.73 50.47 -3.67
N LYS A 26 8.61 51.79 -3.61
CA LYS A 26 7.95 52.49 -2.50
C LYS A 26 6.48 52.09 -2.34
N LEU A 27 5.73 52.02 -3.43
CA LEU A 27 4.33 51.57 -3.43
C LEU A 27 4.19 50.10 -3.03
N LEU A 28 5.15 49.24 -3.39
CA LEU A 28 5.18 47.84 -2.96
C LEU A 28 5.49 47.70 -1.47
N ASP A 29 6.38 48.54 -0.93
CA ASP A 29 6.73 48.57 0.48
C ASP A 29 5.55 49.02 1.35
N ASP A 30 4.76 49.98 0.86
CA ASP A 30 3.55 50.50 1.50
C ASP A 30 2.33 49.54 1.37
N ALA A 31 2.41 48.48 0.55
CA ALA A 31 1.33 47.52 0.32
C ALA A 31 1.34 46.34 1.31
N PRO A 32 0.16 45.83 1.73
CA PRO A 32 0.04 44.61 2.52
C PRO A 32 0.71 43.40 1.84
N PRO A 33 1.24 42.42 2.60
CA PRO A 33 1.92 41.25 2.03
C PRO A 33 1.16 40.52 0.91
N PRO A 34 -0.15 40.19 1.04
CA PRO A 34 -0.87 39.50 -0.03
C PRO A 34 -1.03 40.37 -1.30
N VAL A 35 -1.16 41.70 -1.14
CA VAL A 35 -1.30 42.63 -2.25
C VAL A 35 0.03 42.79 -3.01
N ARG A 36 1.15 42.81 -2.29
CA ARG A 36 2.50 42.85 -2.88
C ARG A 36 2.76 41.67 -3.79
N VAL A 37 2.38 40.46 -3.36
CA VAL A 37 2.49 39.23 -4.17
C VAL A 37 1.62 39.35 -5.43
N ALA A 38 0.38 39.82 -5.29
CA ALA A 38 -0.53 40.01 -6.43
C ALA A 38 0.02 41.01 -7.47
N ILE A 39 0.51 42.17 -7.04
CA ILE A 39 1.12 43.18 -7.91
C ILE A 39 2.34 42.60 -8.64
N MET A 40 3.19 41.86 -7.94
CA MET A 40 4.37 41.20 -8.54
C MET A 40 3.98 40.16 -9.59
N HIS A 41 2.98 39.32 -9.30
CA HIS A 41 2.47 38.32 -10.24
C HIS A 41 1.89 38.98 -11.50
N LEU A 42 1.13 40.08 -11.33
CA LEU A 42 0.59 40.85 -12.44
C LEU A 42 1.68 41.48 -13.30
N LEU A 43 2.70 42.10 -12.70
CA LEU A 43 3.84 42.67 -13.44
C LEU A 43 4.59 41.61 -14.26
N VAL A 44 4.82 40.43 -13.69
CA VAL A 44 5.46 39.31 -14.41
C VAL A 44 4.57 38.83 -15.56
N SER A 45 3.27 38.64 -15.32
CA SER A 45 2.29 38.19 -16.31
C SER A 45 2.11 39.17 -17.48
N LEU A 46 2.10 40.47 -17.20
CA LEU A 46 2.05 41.53 -18.21
C LEU A 46 3.32 41.53 -19.05
N LYS A 47 4.48 41.43 -18.41
CA LYS A 47 5.78 41.41 -19.08
C LYS A 47 5.90 40.20 -20.01
N THR A 48 5.57 39.00 -19.56
CA THR A 48 5.62 37.79 -20.40
C THR A 48 4.67 37.91 -21.58
N SER A 49 3.44 38.39 -21.34
CA SER A 49 2.45 38.61 -22.39
C SER A 49 2.91 39.61 -23.46
N LEU A 50 3.50 40.74 -23.05
CA LEU A 50 3.99 41.76 -23.99
C LEU A 50 5.19 41.29 -24.81
N VAL A 51 6.04 40.42 -24.26
CA VAL A 51 7.18 39.83 -25.00
C VAL A 51 6.71 38.90 -26.11
N THR A 52 5.60 38.19 -25.92
CA THR A 52 5.06 37.26 -26.93
C THR A 52 4.33 37.94 -28.10
N LEU A 53 4.00 39.23 -27.98
CA LEU A 53 3.24 39.95 -29.01
C LEU A 53 4.18 40.56 -30.07
N VAL A 54 4.02 40.12 -31.32
CA VAL A 54 4.77 40.64 -32.49
C VAL A 54 4.58 42.15 -32.71
N LYS A 55 3.39 42.68 -32.39
CA LYS A 55 3.07 44.12 -32.45
C LYS A 55 2.50 44.55 -31.11
N ARG A 56 3.05 45.61 -30.54
CA ARG A 56 2.60 46.12 -29.23
C ARG A 56 1.23 46.77 -29.36
N PRO A 57 0.30 46.54 -28.41
CA PRO A 57 -0.97 47.24 -28.39
C PRO A 57 -0.82 48.66 -27.83
N ASP A 58 -1.64 49.57 -28.34
CA ASP A 58 -1.77 50.92 -27.81
C ASP A 58 -2.78 50.90 -26.65
N PHE A 59 -2.33 51.16 -25.43
CA PHE A 59 -3.19 51.22 -24.26
C PHE A 59 -3.76 52.63 -24.10
N HIS A 60 -5.08 52.78 -24.23
CA HIS A 60 -5.75 54.08 -24.28
C HIS A 60 -6.29 54.55 -22.91
N ASN A 61 -6.32 53.68 -21.90
CA ASN A 61 -6.99 53.93 -20.61
C ASN A 61 -6.07 54.38 -19.47
N LEU A 62 -4.78 54.63 -19.74
CA LEU A 62 -3.77 54.84 -18.68
C LEU A 62 -3.31 56.30 -18.60
N GLU A 63 -4.27 57.23 -18.58
CA GLU A 63 -3.96 58.65 -18.55
C GLU A 63 -3.81 59.24 -17.14
N GLN A 64 -4.15 58.46 -16.10
CA GLN A 64 -4.17 58.91 -14.70
C GLN A 64 -2.85 58.56 -13.96
N PRO A 65 -2.26 59.51 -13.19
CA PRO A 65 -1.06 59.25 -12.40
C PRO A 65 -1.38 58.35 -11.20
N VAL A 66 -0.59 57.29 -11.01
CA VAL A 66 -0.73 56.32 -9.91
C VAL A 66 -0.11 56.89 -8.63
N ARG A 67 -0.88 56.99 -7.55
CA ARG A 67 -0.49 57.64 -6.29
C ARG A 67 -0.35 56.67 -5.12
N ASP A 68 -1.07 55.56 -5.15
CA ASP A 68 -1.03 54.53 -4.11
C ASP A 68 -1.00 53.09 -4.69
N TRP A 69 -0.85 52.10 -3.81
CA TRP A 69 -0.77 50.70 -4.20
C TRP A 69 -2.10 50.16 -4.76
N GLY A 70 -3.23 50.76 -4.38
CA GLY A 70 -4.57 50.37 -4.84
C GLY A 70 -4.79 50.78 -6.29
N GLU A 71 -4.46 52.03 -6.62
CA GLU A 71 -4.44 52.56 -7.97
C GLU A 71 -3.45 51.79 -8.87
N LEU A 72 -2.29 51.39 -8.33
CA LEU A 72 -1.33 50.53 -9.05
C LEU A 72 -1.94 49.16 -9.38
N LEU A 73 -2.57 48.51 -8.40
CA LEU A 73 -3.21 47.21 -8.60
C LEU A 73 -4.34 47.30 -9.63
N CYS A 74 -5.18 48.34 -9.56
CA CYS A 74 -6.26 48.60 -10.51
C CYS A 74 -5.70 48.81 -11.92
N ALA A 75 -4.72 49.70 -12.09
CA ALA A 75 -4.10 49.97 -13.39
C ALA A 75 -3.46 48.72 -14.01
N LEU A 76 -2.77 47.90 -13.22
CA LEU A 76 -2.19 46.63 -13.69
C LEU A 76 -3.25 45.60 -14.07
N THR A 77 -4.37 45.58 -13.34
CA THR A 77 -5.51 44.69 -13.64
C THR A 77 -6.20 45.12 -14.93
N GLU A 78 -6.45 46.42 -15.13
CA GLU A 78 -7.02 46.94 -16.38
C GLU A 78 -6.13 46.67 -17.59
N LEU A 79 -4.81 46.90 -17.44
CA LEU A 79 -3.81 46.54 -18.46
C LEU A 79 -3.87 45.06 -18.83
N ARG A 80 -4.07 44.19 -17.83
CA ARG A 80 -4.16 42.73 -18.04
C ARG A 80 -5.42 42.38 -18.82
N LEU A 81 -6.55 42.97 -18.46
CA LEU A 81 -7.83 42.79 -19.13
C LEU A 81 -7.79 43.25 -20.59
N ASP A 82 -7.19 44.41 -20.86
CA ASP A 82 -7.05 44.91 -22.23
C ASP A 82 -6.14 44.01 -23.07
N LEU A 83 -5.03 43.52 -22.50
CA LEU A 83 -4.19 42.52 -23.17
C LEU A 83 -4.94 41.22 -23.48
N ASP A 84 -5.77 40.75 -22.56
CA ASP A 84 -6.58 39.54 -22.78
C ASP A 84 -7.64 39.77 -23.87
N ARG A 85 -8.28 40.94 -23.93
CA ARG A 85 -9.17 41.31 -25.05
C ARG A 85 -8.45 41.28 -26.39
N ILE A 86 -7.25 41.85 -26.45
CA ILE A 86 -6.44 41.88 -27.68
C ILE A 86 -6.05 40.46 -28.10
N LYS A 87 -5.58 39.63 -27.16
CA LYS A 87 -5.27 38.22 -27.42
C LYS A 87 -6.49 37.46 -27.92
N SER A 88 -7.64 37.58 -27.24
CA SER A 88 -8.89 36.94 -27.63
C SER A 88 -9.34 37.35 -29.03
N SER A 89 -9.32 38.65 -29.36
CA SER A 89 -9.69 39.14 -30.71
C SER A 89 -8.74 38.63 -31.81
N ARG A 90 -7.48 38.36 -31.47
CA ARG A 90 -6.48 37.83 -32.41
C ARG A 90 -6.66 36.32 -32.59
N ILE A 91 -6.94 35.60 -31.52
CA ILE A 91 -7.29 34.17 -31.55
C ILE A 91 -8.56 33.97 -32.37
N GLU A 92 -9.58 34.80 -32.17
CA GLU A 92 -10.84 34.72 -32.92
C GLU A 92 -10.64 34.99 -34.41
N ARG A 93 -9.81 35.99 -34.77
CA ARG A 93 -9.38 36.20 -36.15
C ARG A 93 -8.61 35.02 -36.73
N LEU A 94 -7.68 34.43 -35.96
CA LEU A 94 -6.93 33.24 -36.39
C LEU A 94 -7.86 32.02 -36.59
N ARG A 95 -8.85 31.82 -35.72
CA ARG A 95 -9.90 30.80 -35.88
C ARG A 95 -10.71 31.01 -37.15
N HIS A 96 -11.03 32.26 -37.49
CA HIS A 96 -11.81 32.58 -38.69
C HIS A 96 -10.98 32.43 -39.98
N CYS A 97 -9.70 32.80 -39.96
CA CYS A 97 -8.81 32.71 -41.13
C CYS A 97 -8.23 31.31 -41.36
N HIS A 98 -8.18 30.46 -40.33
CA HIS A 98 -7.55 29.14 -40.40
C HIS A 98 -8.44 28.07 -39.73
N PRO A 99 -9.26 27.32 -40.49
CA PRO A 99 -10.09 26.24 -39.92
C PRO A 99 -9.27 25.13 -39.24
N HIS A 100 -8.00 24.95 -39.63
CA HIS A 100 -7.06 24.04 -38.96
C HIS A 100 -6.59 24.52 -37.57
N PHE A 101 -6.82 25.79 -37.22
CA PHE A 101 -6.46 26.34 -35.91
C PHE A 101 -7.32 25.72 -34.81
N ILE A 102 -8.61 25.45 -35.07
CA ILE A 102 -9.49 24.74 -34.14
C ILE A 102 -8.99 23.31 -33.91
N GLN A 103 -8.52 22.63 -34.97
CA GLN A 103 -7.91 21.30 -34.84
C GLN A 103 -6.61 21.35 -34.03
N LEU A 104 -5.80 22.40 -34.18
CA LEU A 104 -4.57 22.57 -33.41
C LEU A 104 -4.87 22.87 -31.93
N GLU A 105 -5.84 23.74 -31.62
CA GLU A 105 -6.31 24.00 -30.25
C GLU A 105 -6.81 22.72 -29.60
N HIS A 106 -7.63 21.94 -30.32
CA HIS A 106 -8.10 20.64 -29.83
C HIS A 106 -6.94 19.66 -29.57
N ARG A 107 -5.97 19.56 -30.48
CA ARG A 107 -4.78 18.71 -30.29
C ARG A 107 -3.90 19.19 -29.13
N PHE A 108 -3.77 20.49 -28.94
CA PHE A 108 -3.00 21.05 -27.83
C PHE A 108 -3.69 20.79 -26.49
N GLU A 109 -5.02 20.89 -26.43
CA GLU A 109 -5.81 20.56 -25.25
C GLU A 109 -5.70 19.05 -24.90
N LEU A 110 -5.78 18.18 -25.92
CA LEU A 110 -5.53 16.74 -25.73
C LEU A 110 -4.10 16.47 -25.22
N LEU A 111 -3.10 17.14 -25.80
CA LEU A 111 -1.70 16.99 -25.38
C LEU A 111 -1.50 17.49 -23.94
N LYS A 112 -2.13 18.61 -23.58
CA LYS A 112 -2.07 19.18 -22.24
C LYS A 112 -2.68 18.23 -21.21
N ARG A 113 -3.86 17.67 -21.48
CA ARG A 113 -4.50 16.66 -20.61
C ARG A 113 -3.66 15.40 -20.47
N ALA A 114 -3.10 14.91 -21.57
CA ALA A 114 -2.20 13.75 -21.56
C ALA A 114 -0.93 14.03 -20.74
N TYR A 115 -0.38 15.24 -20.86
CA TYR A 115 0.77 15.67 -20.06
C TYR A 115 0.43 15.73 -18.57
N GLU A 116 -0.67 16.40 -18.19
CA GLU A 116 -1.13 16.50 -16.80
C GLU A 116 -1.40 15.11 -16.19
N SER A 117 -2.07 14.24 -16.94
CA SER A 117 -2.32 12.84 -16.55
C SER A 117 -1.02 12.04 -16.38
N SER A 118 -0.06 12.19 -17.29
CA SER A 118 1.24 11.51 -17.22
C SER A 118 2.10 12.01 -16.06
N THR A 119 2.05 13.31 -15.74
CA THR A 119 2.78 13.89 -14.61
C THR A 119 2.25 13.32 -13.30
N LEU A 120 0.93 13.36 -13.11
CA LEU A 120 0.28 12.79 -11.93
C LEU A 120 0.55 11.28 -11.80
N MET A 121 0.49 10.54 -12.90
CA MET A 121 0.83 9.12 -12.90
C MET A 121 2.28 8.86 -12.44
N THR A 122 3.21 9.71 -12.87
CA THR A 122 4.62 9.59 -12.48
C THR A 122 4.81 9.88 -10.99
N GLU A 123 4.11 10.87 -10.45
CA GLU A 123 4.10 11.21 -9.02
C GLU A 123 3.56 10.05 -8.18
N ILE A 124 2.42 9.47 -8.59
CA ILE A 124 1.85 8.27 -7.95
C ILE A 124 2.84 7.10 -7.99
N ILE A 125 3.44 6.81 -9.16
CA ILE A 125 4.41 5.71 -9.29
C ILE A 125 5.60 5.93 -8.34
N TYR A 126 6.16 7.14 -8.30
CA TYR A 126 7.31 7.43 -7.47
C TYR A 126 6.99 7.23 -5.98
N ALA A 127 5.86 7.78 -5.53
CA ALA A 127 5.41 7.66 -4.15
C ALA A 127 5.09 6.20 -3.75
N LEU A 128 4.47 5.42 -4.64
CA LEU A 128 4.20 3.99 -4.41
C LEU A 128 5.49 3.16 -4.36
N VAL A 129 6.46 3.46 -5.23
CA VAL A 129 7.77 2.79 -5.22
C VAL A 129 8.51 3.11 -3.93
N GLU A 130 8.49 4.36 -3.48
CA GLU A 130 9.10 4.78 -2.21
C GLU A 130 8.43 4.06 -1.02
N ALA A 131 7.10 3.99 -0.99
CA ALA A 131 6.35 3.29 0.05
C ALA A 131 6.70 1.79 0.16
N GLY A 132 6.99 1.14 -0.98
CA GLY A 132 7.32 -0.29 -1.07
C GLY A 132 8.80 -0.65 -0.92
N GLN A 133 9.72 0.30 -0.69
CA GLN A 133 11.16 0.03 -0.54
C GLN A 133 11.54 -0.54 0.84
N GLU A 134 10.67 -0.42 1.84
CA GLU A 134 10.87 -0.96 3.20
C GLU A 134 10.26 -2.37 3.31
N PHE A 135 10.91 -3.28 4.05
CA PHE A 135 10.37 -4.62 4.37
C PHE A 135 9.12 -4.47 5.25
N THR A 136 7.98 -4.23 4.61
CA THR A 136 6.68 -3.95 5.21
C THR A 136 5.69 -5.04 4.79
N THR A 137 4.64 -5.23 5.59
CA THR A 137 3.60 -6.23 5.31
C THR A 137 2.70 -5.77 4.15
N ALA A 138 1.92 -6.68 3.56
CA ALA A 138 1.00 -6.32 2.48
C ALA A 138 -0.05 -5.31 2.96
N GLU A 139 -0.44 -5.40 4.23
CA GLU A 139 -1.33 -4.50 4.93
C GLU A 139 -0.76 -3.07 5.00
N GLU A 140 0.49 -2.92 5.44
CA GLU A 140 1.17 -1.63 5.59
C GLU A 140 1.41 -0.97 4.24
N ILE A 141 1.82 -1.74 3.21
CA ILE A 141 1.99 -1.20 1.85
C ILE A 141 0.63 -0.76 1.30
N LEU A 142 -0.44 -1.51 1.59
CA LEU A 142 -1.76 -1.13 1.14
C LEU A 142 -2.26 0.15 1.83
N GLU A 143 -2.02 0.29 3.13
CA GLU A 143 -2.32 1.52 3.88
C GLU A 143 -1.58 2.72 3.29
N ARG A 144 -0.25 2.63 3.13
CA ARG A 144 0.57 3.69 2.51
C ARG A 144 0.13 3.99 1.07
N SER A 145 -0.27 2.96 0.31
CA SER A 145 -0.82 3.15 -1.04
C SER A 145 -2.13 3.94 -1.01
N GLY A 146 -2.98 3.67 -0.01
CA GLY A 146 -4.20 4.43 0.25
C GLY A 146 -3.92 5.90 0.55
N GLU A 147 -2.94 6.18 1.41
CA GLU A 147 -2.50 7.55 1.74
C GLU A 147 -1.97 8.32 0.53
N VAL A 148 -1.12 7.67 -0.28
CA VAL A 148 -0.61 8.25 -1.54
C VAL A 148 -1.77 8.60 -2.46
N LEU A 149 -2.67 7.65 -2.71
CA LEU A 149 -3.82 7.89 -3.59
C LEU A 149 -4.76 8.95 -3.04
N LEU A 150 -4.97 9.00 -1.72
CA LEU A 150 -5.76 10.05 -1.07
C LEU A 150 -5.15 11.43 -1.35
N ARG A 151 -3.85 11.59 -1.14
CA ARG A 151 -3.14 12.85 -1.33
C ARG A 151 -3.10 13.28 -2.80
N GLU A 152 -2.65 12.38 -3.68
CA GLU A 152 -2.45 12.68 -5.11
C GLU A 152 -3.77 12.87 -5.86
N LEU A 153 -4.83 12.14 -5.47
CA LEU A 153 -6.16 12.30 -6.07
C LEU A 153 -7.04 13.29 -5.31
N GLY A 154 -6.54 13.88 -4.22
CA GLY A 154 -7.23 14.87 -3.38
C GLY A 154 -8.55 14.35 -2.80
N ALA A 155 -8.62 13.08 -2.43
CA ALA A 155 -9.80 12.51 -1.77
C ALA A 155 -9.89 12.97 -0.31
N ASP A 156 -11.07 12.82 0.30
CA ASP A 156 -11.32 13.23 1.68
C ASP A 156 -11.08 12.08 2.68
N LEU A 157 -11.21 10.83 2.22
CA LEU A 157 -11.08 9.61 3.03
C LEU A 157 -10.65 8.43 2.15
N PHE A 158 -9.81 7.54 2.68
CA PHE A 158 -9.51 6.24 2.06
C PHE A 158 -9.91 5.07 2.97
N VAL A 159 -10.22 3.93 2.37
CA VAL A 159 -10.46 2.65 3.05
C VAL A 159 -9.79 1.53 2.27
N CYS A 160 -8.89 0.82 2.93
CA CYS A 160 -8.10 -0.27 2.38
C CYS A 160 -8.62 -1.61 2.89
N ARG A 161 -8.90 -2.54 1.97
CA ARG A 161 -9.39 -3.88 2.28
C ARG A 161 -8.50 -4.94 1.62
N LEU A 162 -8.23 -6.02 2.34
CA LEU A 162 -7.56 -7.21 1.82
C LEU A 162 -8.44 -8.43 1.99
N ARG A 163 -8.20 -9.43 1.14
CA ARG A 163 -8.79 -10.74 1.27
C ARG A 163 -7.90 -11.61 2.15
N ASP A 164 -8.47 -12.17 3.22
CA ASP A 164 -7.77 -13.09 4.11
C ASP A 164 -7.60 -14.49 3.50
N GLU A 165 -6.97 -15.40 4.23
CA GLU A 165 -6.74 -16.80 3.79
C GLU A 165 -8.03 -17.61 3.67
N GLU A 166 -9.08 -17.25 4.40
CA GLU A 166 -10.41 -17.87 4.37
C GLU A 166 -11.27 -17.35 3.22
N GLY A 167 -10.81 -16.28 2.56
CA GLY A 167 -11.48 -15.65 1.44
C GLY A 167 -12.42 -14.50 1.84
N ASN A 168 -12.44 -14.10 3.12
CA ASN A 168 -13.23 -12.97 3.61
C ASN A 168 -12.51 -11.64 3.34
N TRP A 169 -13.29 -10.58 3.21
CA TRP A 169 -12.78 -9.23 3.01
C TRP A 169 -12.68 -8.48 4.33
N ILE A 170 -11.46 -8.18 4.75
CA ILE A 170 -11.16 -7.49 6.01
C ILE A 170 -10.75 -6.05 5.77
N ASN A 171 -11.18 -5.15 6.65
CA ASN A 171 -10.72 -3.77 6.67
C ASN A 171 -9.34 -3.70 7.34
N VAL A 172 -8.37 -3.15 6.61
CA VAL A 172 -6.96 -3.08 7.03
C VAL A 172 -6.63 -1.68 7.54
N ALA A 173 -7.08 -0.65 6.82
CA ALA A 173 -6.82 0.73 7.19
C ALA A 173 -7.92 1.67 6.68
N ALA A 174 -8.22 2.71 7.46
CA ALA A 174 -9.15 3.76 7.05
C ALA A 174 -8.85 5.07 7.78
N SER A 175 -8.41 6.08 7.03
CA SER A 175 -8.04 7.39 7.57
C SER A 175 -8.50 8.51 6.66
N ASP A 176 -8.89 9.63 7.27
CA ASP A 176 -9.21 10.86 6.56
C ASP A 176 -7.95 11.65 6.16
N ALA A 177 -8.14 12.78 5.46
CA ALA A 177 -7.05 13.66 5.04
C ALA A 177 -6.29 14.35 6.19
N GLU A 178 -6.80 14.30 7.43
CA GLU A 178 -6.12 14.77 8.64
C GLU A 178 -5.38 13.64 9.37
N GLU A 179 -5.22 12.47 8.73
CA GLU A 179 -4.63 11.25 9.29
C GLU A 179 -5.37 10.71 10.52
N LYS A 180 -6.64 11.10 10.68
CA LYS A 180 -7.45 10.62 11.78
C LYS A 180 -8.08 9.30 11.36
N GLN A 181 -7.77 8.25 12.12
CA GLN A 181 -8.43 6.96 11.94
C GLN A 181 -9.94 7.12 12.14
N THR A 182 -10.70 6.72 11.14
CA THR A 182 -12.16 6.81 11.14
C THR A 182 -12.77 5.42 11.27
N PRO A 183 -13.26 5.01 12.46
CA PRO A 183 -13.89 3.71 12.68
C PRO A 183 -15.34 3.68 12.17
N ILE A 184 -15.56 4.22 10.97
CA ILE A 184 -16.88 4.37 10.34
C ILE A 184 -17.24 3.10 9.55
N PHE A 185 -16.25 2.26 9.24
CA PHE A 185 -16.44 1.05 8.42
C PHE A 185 -16.44 -0.21 9.27
N VAL A 186 -17.38 -1.11 8.95
CA VAL A 186 -17.45 -2.46 9.52
C VAL A 186 -16.17 -3.23 9.16
N TRP A 187 -15.70 -4.06 10.11
CA TRP A 187 -14.44 -4.79 9.98
C TRP A 187 -14.47 -5.84 8.86
N ILE A 188 -15.65 -6.41 8.58
CA ILE A 188 -15.89 -7.41 7.52
C ILE A 188 -16.83 -6.79 6.48
N MET A 189 -16.50 -6.97 5.21
CA MET A 189 -17.32 -6.54 4.08
C MET A 189 -18.18 -7.70 3.56
N GLU A 190 -19.47 -7.46 3.32
CA GLU A 190 -20.36 -8.44 2.68
C GLU A 190 -20.18 -8.42 1.15
N ASP A 191 -19.46 -9.40 0.61
CA ASP A 191 -19.16 -9.53 -0.82
C ASP A 191 -20.27 -10.20 -1.65
N SER A 192 -21.35 -10.64 -0.99
CA SER A 192 -22.47 -11.38 -1.59
C SER A 192 -23.55 -10.51 -2.25
N MET A 193 -23.43 -9.18 -2.17
CA MET A 193 -24.39 -8.26 -2.77
C MET A 193 -24.05 -7.95 -4.24
N ASP A 194 -24.56 -8.75 -5.17
CA ASP A 194 -24.35 -8.58 -6.62
C ASP A 194 -24.83 -7.22 -7.17
N THR A 195 -25.77 -6.56 -6.48
CA THR A 195 -26.27 -5.22 -6.84
C THR A 195 -25.33 -4.10 -6.40
N HIS A 196 -24.39 -4.36 -5.48
CA HIS A 196 -23.46 -3.35 -5.00
C HIS A 196 -22.30 -3.17 -5.99
N PRO A 197 -22.06 -1.95 -6.53
CA PRO A 197 -21.09 -1.75 -7.62
C PRO A 197 -19.67 -2.25 -7.35
N VAL A 198 -19.19 -2.10 -6.10
CA VAL A 198 -17.85 -2.57 -5.71
C VAL A 198 -17.83 -4.09 -5.54
N MET A 199 -18.88 -4.72 -5.01
CA MET A 199 -18.89 -6.18 -4.81
C MET A 199 -19.00 -6.89 -6.15
N ARG A 200 -19.85 -6.35 -7.03
CA ARG A 200 -19.93 -6.79 -8.42
C ARG A 200 -18.57 -6.73 -9.11
N ALA A 201 -17.83 -5.62 -8.95
CA ALA A 201 -16.50 -5.47 -9.54
C ALA A 201 -15.42 -6.36 -8.88
N VAL A 202 -15.58 -6.74 -7.61
CA VAL A 202 -14.75 -7.73 -6.93
C VAL A 202 -15.01 -9.15 -7.47
N ASN A 203 -16.20 -9.44 -7.98
CA ASN A 203 -16.54 -10.73 -8.59
C ASN A 203 -16.30 -10.75 -10.12
N GLU A 204 -16.41 -9.60 -10.79
CA GLU A 204 -16.18 -9.46 -12.24
C GLU A 204 -14.69 -9.40 -12.60
N ARG A 205 -14.25 -10.26 -13.51
CA ARG A 205 -12.88 -10.26 -14.03
C ARG A 205 -12.65 -9.08 -14.98
N GLY A 206 -11.44 -8.53 -14.95
CA GLY A 206 -11.02 -7.42 -15.82
C GLY A 206 -11.50 -6.03 -15.38
N VAL A 207 -12.21 -5.92 -14.26
CA VAL A 207 -12.61 -4.63 -13.66
C VAL A 207 -11.56 -4.20 -12.66
N PHE A 208 -10.91 -3.06 -12.93
CA PHE A 208 -9.82 -2.50 -12.12
C PHE A 208 -10.25 -1.30 -11.28
N HIS A 209 -11.34 -0.62 -11.63
CA HIS A 209 -11.87 0.48 -10.86
C HIS A 209 -13.38 0.62 -11.01
N VAL A 210 -14.02 1.26 -10.03
CA VAL A 210 -15.45 1.59 -10.03
C VAL A 210 -15.62 3.04 -9.61
N LEU A 211 -16.33 3.81 -10.44
CA LEU A 211 -16.75 5.18 -10.10
C LEU A 211 -18.21 5.16 -9.64
N SER A 212 -18.48 5.74 -8.49
CA SER A 212 -19.82 5.97 -7.96
C SER A 212 -19.99 7.47 -7.69
N ASN A 213 -20.62 8.18 -8.62
CA ASN A 213 -20.71 9.65 -8.57
C ASN A 213 -21.79 10.19 -7.63
N ASP A 214 -22.63 9.28 -7.13
CA ASP A 214 -23.70 9.58 -6.20
C ASP A 214 -23.97 8.35 -5.33
N LEU A 215 -23.59 8.45 -4.06
CA LEU A 215 -23.79 7.39 -3.07
C LEU A 215 -25.22 7.35 -2.50
N ARG A 216 -26.15 8.19 -2.97
CA ARG A 216 -27.56 8.10 -2.56
C ARG A 216 -28.21 6.84 -3.13
N GLY A 217 -28.59 5.92 -2.25
CA GLY A 217 -29.32 4.71 -2.59
C GLY A 217 -28.49 3.42 -2.54
N LEU A 218 -29.17 2.31 -2.25
CA LEU A 218 -28.58 0.98 -2.12
C LEU A 218 -27.92 0.46 -3.42
N GLU A 219 -28.58 0.64 -4.57
CA GLU A 219 -28.09 0.21 -5.90
C GLU A 219 -26.79 0.91 -6.33
N ARG A 220 -26.44 2.03 -5.68
CA ARG A 220 -25.19 2.77 -5.90
C ARG A 220 -24.15 2.46 -4.84
N GLY A 221 -24.51 1.59 -3.91
CA GLY A 221 -23.67 1.10 -2.83
C GLY A 221 -23.40 2.11 -1.73
N GLY A 222 -24.28 3.08 -1.51
CA GLY A 222 -24.15 4.02 -0.38
C GLY A 222 -25.20 3.88 0.72
N GLU A 223 -26.21 3.03 0.56
CA GLU A 223 -27.07 2.58 1.68
C GLU A 223 -26.74 1.15 2.14
N SER A 224 -25.61 0.59 1.68
CA SER A 224 -25.10 -0.69 2.15
C SER A 224 -24.57 -0.57 3.58
N ILE A 225 -24.70 -1.64 4.36
CA ILE A 225 -24.08 -1.79 5.70
C ILE A 225 -22.57 -1.49 5.64
N ASP A 226 -21.93 -1.81 4.52
CA ASP A 226 -20.50 -1.61 4.28
C ASP A 226 -20.11 -0.18 3.89
N CYS A 227 -21.10 0.72 3.72
CA CYS A 227 -20.91 2.06 3.19
C CYS A 227 -21.63 3.13 4.04
N MET A 228 -21.35 3.14 5.35
CA MET A 228 -21.75 4.20 6.28
C MET A 228 -21.22 5.60 5.89
N ALA A 229 -20.23 5.67 5.00
CA ALA A 229 -19.69 6.91 4.46
C ALA A 229 -20.77 7.87 3.94
N TYR A 230 -21.82 7.36 3.30
CA TYR A 230 -22.90 8.22 2.83
C TYR A 230 -23.60 8.98 3.98
N GLN A 231 -23.84 8.30 5.11
CA GLN A 231 -24.48 8.88 6.29
C GLN A 231 -23.62 9.98 6.92
N GLU A 232 -22.30 9.83 6.83
CA GLU A 232 -21.31 10.80 7.33
C GLU A 232 -21.09 12.00 6.39
N GLY A 233 -21.79 12.06 5.25
CA GLY A 233 -21.75 13.22 4.35
C GLY A 233 -20.97 12.99 3.06
N TYR A 234 -20.32 11.84 2.87
CA TYR A 234 -19.66 11.51 1.60
C TYR A 234 -20.69 11.30 0.49
N ARG A 235 -20.34 11.72 -0.74
CA ARG A 235 -21.27 11.75 -1.89
C ARG A 235 -20.74 11.03 -3.11
N SER A 236 -19.43 10.89 -3.26
CA SER A 236 -18.82 10.15 -4.36
C SER A 236 -17.76 9.16 -3.86
N ARG A 237 -17.55 8.08 -4.62
CA ARG A 237 -16.57 7.03 -4.34
C ARG A 237 -15.83 6.64 -5.61
N LEU A 238 -14.52 6.44 -5.48
CA LEU A 238 -13.66 5.78 -6.45
C LEU A 238 -13.06 4.54 -5.78
N ALA A 239 -13.42 3.36 -6.27
CA ALA A 239 -12.86 2.10 -5.78
C ALA A 239 -11.82 1.58 -6.77
N PHE A 240 -10.60 1.32 -6.32
CA PHE A 240 -9.60 0.55 -7.03
C PHE A 240 -9.68 -0.91 -6.60
N ILE A 241 -9.76 -1.81 -7.57
CA ILE A 241 -9.82 -3.27 -7.35
C ILE A 241 -8.45 -3.86 -7.66
N LEU A 242 -7.82 -4.47 -6.65
CA LEU A 242 -6.46 -4.97 -6.75
C LEU A 242 -6.44 -6.43 -7.19
N ARG A 243 -5.80 -6.68 -8.33
CA ARG A 243 -5.71 -8.00 -8.99
C ARG A 243 -4.36 -8.18 -9.64
N VAL A 244 -3.81 -9.39 -9.56
CA VAL A 244 -2.69 -9.78 -10.41
C VAL A 244 -3.27 -10.26 -11.74
N SER A 245 -3.23 -9.43 -12.77
CA SER A 245 -3.82 -9.74 -14.10
C SER A 245 -5.33 -10.04 -14.03
N ASP A 246 -5.85 -10.98 -14.83
CA ASP A 246 -7.26 -11.40 -14.87
C ASP A 246 -7.66 -12.40 -13.75
N CYS A 247 -6.88 -12.47 -12.68
CA CYS A 247 -7.17 -13.32 -11.52
C CYS A 247 -8.22 -12.70 -10.58
N ASP A 248 -8.59 -13.46 -9.55
CA ASP A 248 -9.50 -13.01 -8.50
C ASP A 248 -8.90 -11.82 -7.73
N ALA A 249 -9.78 -10.95 -7.20
CA ALA A 249 -9.35 -9.79 -6.44
C ALA A 249 -8.80 -10.21 -5.09
N PHE A 250 -7.67 -9.62 -4.72
CA PHE A 250 -7.01 -9.86 -3.44
C PHE A 250 -7.08 -8.63 -2.54
N GLY A 251 -7.40 -7.45 -3.08
CA GLY A 251 -7.48 -6.21 -2.32
C GLY A 251 -8.36 -5.16 -2.98
N ALA A 252 -8.70 -4.11 -2.23
CA ALA A 252 -9.44 -2.96 -2.73
C ALA A 252 -9.06 -1.69 -1.96
N ILE A 253 -9.02 -0.55 -2.65
CA ILE A 253 -8.85 0.78 -2.05
C ILE A 253 -10.05 1.63 -2.44
N ASN A 254 -10.86 2.06 -1.48
CA ASN A 254 -11.98 2.97 -1.72
C ASN A 254 -11.59 4.38 -1.28
N LEU A 255 -11.66 5.33 -2.21
CA LEU A 255 -11.53 6.76 -1.95
C LEU A 255 -12.93 7.38 -1.93
N TYR A 256 -13.15 8.30 -1.00
CA TYR A 256 -14.41 9.02 -0.86
C TYR A 256 -14.21 10.52 -0.95
N SER A 257 -15.24 11.22 -1.44
CA SER A 257 -15.32 12.67 -1.32
C SER A 257 -16.71 13.14 -0.92
N HIS A 258 -16.77 14.26 -0.19
CA HIS A 258 -17.99 14.99 0.14
C HIS A 258 -18.65 15.62 -1.10
N HIS A 259 -17.92 15.80 -2.19
CA HIS A 259 -18.43 16.42 -3.40
C HIS A 259 -19.04 15.37 -4.35
N PRO A 260 -20.28 15.58 -4.87
CA PRO A 260 -20.85 14.74 -5.92
C PRO A 260 -20.01 14.82 -7.20
N GLY A 261 -19.82 13.69 -7.91
CA GLY A 261 -19.07 13.64 -9.17
C GLY A 261 -17.60 14.05 -9.09
N PHE A 262 -16.98 14.05 -7.91
CA PHE A 262 -15.63 14.57 -7.71
C PHE A 262 -14.57 13.89 -8.58
N PHE A 263 -14.69 12.58 -8.76
CA PHE A 263 -13.73 11.74 -9.48
C PHE A 263 -13.95 11.71 -11.00
N ASP A 264 -15.02 12.33 -11.53
CA ASP A 264 -15.31 12.40 -12.98
C ASP A 264 -14.26 13.18 -13.78
N ARG A 265 -13.41 13.93 -13.07
CA ARG A 265 -12.29 14.68 -13.66
C ARG A 265 -11.16 13.78 -14.17
N TYR A 266 -11.09 12.53 -13.73
CA TYR A 266 -10.03 11.60 -14.11
C TYR A 266 -10.45 10.74 -15.30
N GLU A 267 -9.52 10.51 -16.22
CA GLU A 267 -9.78 9.64 -17.36
C GLU A 267 -9.85 8.16 -16.91
N PRO A 268 -10.81 7.35 -17.42
CA PRO A 268 -10.94 5.95 -17.02
C PRO A 268 -9.68 5.11 -17.26
N GLN A 269 -8.93 5.41 -18.32
CA GLN A 269 -7.68 4.72 -18.63
C GLN A 269 -6.61 5.02 -17.58
N PHE A 270 -6.48 6.27 -17.16
CA PHE A 270 -5.58 6.68 -16.08
C PHE A 270 -5.92 5.94 -14.78
N LEU A 271 -7.20 5.85 -14.42
CA LEU A 271 -7.63 5.13 -13.21
C LEU A 271 -7.34 3.63 -13.30
N ALA A 272 -7.56 3.01 -14.46
CA ALA A 272 -7.22 1.61 -14.67
C ALA A 272 -5.72 1.35 -14.53
N ASP A 273 -4.88 2.23 -15.07
CA ASP A 273 -3.42 2.10 -15.00
C ASP A 273 -2.90 2.34 -13.58
N ALA A 274 -3.45 3.31 -12.85
CA ALA A 274 -3.14 3.53 -11.43
C ALA A 274 -3.47 2.29 -10.58
N SER A 275 -4.65 1.70 -10.80
CA SER A 275 -5.06 0.47 -10.12
C SER A 275 -4.09 -0.68 -10.35
N LYS A 276 -3.63 -0.87 -11.60
CA LYS A 276 -2.68 -1.93 -11.94
C LYS A 276 -1.33 -1.73 -11.25
N ILE A 277 -0.85 -0.50 -11.18
CA ILE A 277 0.42 -0.19 -10.52
C ILE A 277 0.35 -0.51 -9.03
N VAL A 278 -0.73 -0.08 -8.35
CA VAL A 278 -0.96 -0.42 -6.94
C VAL A 278 -1.09 -1.94 -6.77
N SER A 279 -1.82 -2.61 -7.66
CA SER A 279 -1.97 -4.07 -7.65
C SER A 279 -0.62 -4.78 -7.77
N LEU A 280 0.28 -4.29 -8.62
CA LEU A 280 1.62 -4.84 -8.78
C LEU A 280 2.47 -4.62 -7.53
N THR A 281 2.42 -3.43 -6.93
CA THR A 281 3.20 -3.09 -5.73
C THR A 281 2.77 -3.95 -4.54
N VAL A 282 1.46 -4.00 -4.23
CA VAL A 282 0.92 -4.77 -3.11
C VAL A 282 1.01 -6.28 -3.38
N GLY A 283 0.66 -6.70 -4.61
CA GLY A 283 0.66 -8.11 -5.00
C GLY A 283 2.06 -8.74 -4.94
N ARG A 284 3.10 -8.02 -5.38
CA ARG A 284 4.49 -8.49 -5.27
C ARG A 284 4.87 -8.78 -3.83
N GLN A 285 4.44 -7.96 -2.87
CA GLN A 285 4.78 -8.18 -1.47
C GLN A 285 3.99 -9.33 -0.85
N LEU A 286 2.73 -9.50 -1.26
CA LEU A 286 1.94 -10.67 -0.90
C LEU A 286 2.58 -11.98 -1.40
N GLU A 287 3.15 -11.99 -2.60
CA GLU A 287 3.91 -13.12 -3.13
C GLU A 287 5.21 -13.37 -2.35
N VAL A 288 5.96 -12.32 -2.02
CA VAL A 288 7.19 -12.43 -1.22
C VAL A 288 6.88 -12.97 0.18
N GLY A 289 5.83 -12.48 0.83
CA GLY A 289 5.37 -12.99 2.12
C GLY A 289 4.95 -14.45 2.06
N LYS A 290 4.20 -14.86 1.03
CA LYS A 290 3.82 -16.26 0.80
C LYS A 290 5.04 -17.15 0.54
N ASP A 291 6.02 -16.70 -0.22
CA ASP A 291 7.26 -17.45 -0.47
C ASP A 291 8.10 -17.60 0.81
N ALA A 292 8.20 -16.55 1.61
CA ALA A 292 8.87 -16.60 2.92
C ALA A 292 8.16 -17.57 3.88
N LEU A 293 6.83 -17.52 3.96
CA LEU A 293 6.01 -18.43 4.77
C LEU A 293 6.13 -19.87 4.27
N ALA A 294 6.08 -20.11 2.96
CA ALA A 294 6.25 -21.43 2.36
C ALA A 294 7.64 -22.02 2.64
N LYS A 295 8.70 -21.21 2.60
CA LYS A 295 10.05 -21.62 3.00
C LYS A 295 10.15 -21.91 4.49
N ALA A 296 9.52 -21.11 5.34
CA ALA A 296 9.47 -21.35 6.79
C ALA A 296 8.72 -22.65 7.12
N ALA A 297 7.56 -22.86 6.50
CA ALA A 297 6.77 -24.08 6.63
C ALA A 297 7.52 -25.31 6.11
N GLY A 298 8.23 -25.17 4.98
CA GLY A 298 9.08 -26.23 4.42
C GLY A 298 10.24 -26.61 5.34
N GLY A 299 10.95 -25.61 5.88
CA GLY A 299 12.00 -25.82 6.88
C GLY A 299 11.49 -26.49 8.15
N MET A 300 10.35 -26.03 8.68
CA MET A 300 9.71 -26.62 9.85
C MET A 300 9.21 -28.04 9.61
N ALA A 301 8.63 -28.33 8.45
CA ALA A 301 8.19 -29.67 8.10
C ALA A 301 9.37 -30.64 8.06
N HIS A 302 10.52 -30.21 7.52
CA HIS A 302 11.73 -31.02 7.49
C HIS A 302 12.30 -31.28 8.90
N VAL A 303 12.44 -30.24 9.72
CA VAL A 303 12.91 -30.38 11.12
C VAL A 303 11.92 -31.22 11.94
N GLY A 304 10.62 -30.97 11.80
CA GLY A 304 9.56 -31.73 12.46
C GLY A 304 9.56 -33.20 12.09
N ASN A 305 9.69 -33.53 10.80
CA ASN A 305 9.79 -34.92 10.34
C ASN A 305 11.04 -35.62 10.89
N ASN A 306 12.17 -34.93 10.96
CA ASN A 306 13.40 -35.49 11.56
C ASN A 306 13.23 -35.76 13.06
N VAL A 307 12.68 -34.81 13.82
CA VAL A 307 12.41 -34.99 15.25
C VAL A 307 11.40 -36.11 15.48
N LEU A 308 10.30 -36.15 14.73
CA LEU A 308 9.29 -37.21 14.84
C LEU A 308 9.88 -38.59 14.51
N GLY A 309 10.73 -38.69 13.49
CA GLY A 309 11.46 -39.91 13.17
C GLY A 309 12.36 -40.37 14.32
N ILE A 310 13.08 -39.45 14.96
CA ILE A 310 13.90 -39.75 16.14
C ILE A 310 13.02 -40.25 17.30
N MET A 311 11.90 -39.57 17.59
CA MET A 311 10.97 -39.97 18.65
C MET A 311 10.32 -41.33 18.38
N MET A 312 9.91 -41.59 17.14
CA MET A 312 9.36 -42.89 16.73
C MET A 312 10.38 -44.00 16.92
N ASN A 313 11.64 -43.79 16.51
CA ASN A 313 12.68 -44.79 16.68
C ASN A 313 12.91 -45.15 18.17
N TYR A 314 13.04 -44.15 19.05
CA TYR A 314 13.20 -44.41 20.48
C TYR A 314 11.96 -45.08 21.10
N ASN A 315 10.75 -44.68 20.72
CA ASN A 315 9.52 -45.29 21.23
C ASN A 315 9.35 -46.73 20.74
N SER A 316 9.64 -47.02 19.47
CA SER A 316 9.57 -48.38 18.91
C SER A 316 10.55 -49.31 19.61
N MET A 317 11.77 -48.86 19.90
CA MET A 317 12.74 -49.65 20.68
C MET A 317 12.23 -49.99 22.08
N VAL A 318 11.64 -49.02 22.79
CA VAL A 318 11.08 -49.24 24.13
C VAL A 318 9.89 -50.19 24.09
N LEU A 319 9.01 -50.04 23.09
CA LEU A 319 7.80 -50.85 22.91
C LEU A 319 8.14 -52.31 22.59
N GLU A 320 9.05 -52.56 21.63
CA GLU A 320 9.47 -53.91 21.23
C GLU A 320 10.03 -54.70 22.43
N GLU A 321 10.85 -54.04 23.26
CA GLU A 321 11.35 -54.66 24.49
C GLU A 321 10.25 -54.89 25.53
N LEU A 322 9.30 -53.96 25.72
CA LEU A 322 8.18 -54.15 26.65
C LEU A 322 7.24 -55.28 26.21
N GLU A 323 6.99 -55.43 24.92
CA GLU A 323 6.16 -56.50 24.36
C GLU A 323 6.83 -57.87 24.53
N ALA A 324 8.14 -57.96 24.32
CA ALA A 324 8.91 -59.17 24.60
C ALA A 324 8.79 -59.59 26.08
N ILE A 325 9.00 -58.65 27.00
CA ILE A 325 8.86 -58.90 28.45
C ILE A 325 7.43 -59.31 28.81
N ALA A 326 6.42 -58.60 28.30
CA ALA A 326 5.02 -58.92 28.57
C ALA A 326 4.66 -60.34 28.07
N GLY A 327 5.18 -60.74 26.92
CA GLY A 327 5.04 -62.10 26.38
C GLY A 327 5.67 -63.16 27.27
N GLU A 328 6.88 -62.93 27.77
CA GLU A 328 7.59 -63.83 28.69
C GLU A 328 6.89 -63.95 30.05
N VAL A 329 6.42 -62.84 30.62
CA VAL A 329 5.65 -62.83 31.87
C VAL A 329 4.34 -63.58 31.71
N LYS A 330 3.63 -63.36 30.59
CA LYS A 330 2.37 -64.06 30.31
C LYS A 330 2.57 -65.57 30.16
N THR A 331 3.59 -66.00 29.42
CA THR A 331 3.93 -67.42 29.29
C THR A 331 4.39 -68.06 30.58
N ALA A 332 5.01 -67.30 31.49
CA ALA A 332 5.33 -67.78 32.84
C ALA A 332 4.07 -67.95 33.70
N LEU A 333 3.12 -67.02 33.62
CA LEU A 333 1.87 -67.03 34.40
C LEU A 333 0.86 -68.08 33.90
N ASP A 334 0.84 -68.39 32.60
CA ASP A 334 -0.11 -69.34 31.99
C ASP A 334 0.30 -70.82 32.15
N ARG A 335 1.45 -71.13 32.77
CA ARG A 335 1.87 -72.52 33.02
C ARG A 335 1.02 -73.16 34.14
N PRO A 336 0.40 -74.34 33.91
CA PRO A 336 -0.36 -75.03 34.96
C PRO A 336 0.58 -75.44 36.10
N GLN A 337 0.22 -75.11 37.35
CA GLN A 337 0.97 -75.49 38.55
C GLN A 337 0.81 -77.00 38.82
N PRO A 338 1.85 -77.84 38.72
CA PRO A 338 1.88 -79.10 39.43
C PRO A 338 2.34 -78.84 40.88
N ASP A 339 2.05 -79.73 41.83
CA ASP A 339 2.60 -79.65 43.20
C ASP A 339 4.13 -79.42 43.15
N ARG A 340 4.58 -78.22 43.54
CA ARG A 340 5.96 -77.76 43.30
C ARG A 340 6.89 -78.14 44.44
N ASP A 341 8.01 -78.77 44.11
CA ASP A 341 9.15 -78.94 45.02
C ASP A 341 9.91 -77.61 45.19
N VAL A 342 10.61 -77.42 46.31
CA VAL A 342 11.33 -76.20 46.68
C VAL A 342 12.38 -75.80 45.62
N HIS A 343 12.92 -76.79 44.90
CA HIS A 343 13.91 -76.58 43.84
C HIS A 343 13.31 -75.88 42.60
N ASP A 344 12.10 -76.24 42.19
CA ASP A 344 11.44 -75.66 41.02
C ASP A 344 11.03 -74.21 41.26
N LEU A 345 10.62 -73.89 42.50
CA LEU A 345 10.31 -72.51 42.90
C LEU A 345 11.56 -71.63 42.90
N ALA A 346 12.71 -72.17 43.32
CA ALA A 346 13.99 -71.45 43.33
C ALA A 346 14.51 -71.18 41.90
N GLU A 347 14.30 -72.10 40.97
CA GLU A 347 14.61 -71.89 39.55
C GLU A 347 13.73 -70.79 38.93
N GLU A 348 12.43 -70.78 39.22
CA GLU A 348 11.51 -69.80 38.65
C GLU A 348 11.74 -68.40 39.22
N ILE A 349 12.02 -68.29 40.53
CA ILE A 349 12.49 -67.03 41.14
C ILE A 349 13.80 -66.58 40.48
N SER A 350 14.73 -67.50 40.19
CA SER A 350 15.98 -67.14 39.51
C SER A 350 15.75 -66.67 38.07
N ARG A 351 14.79 -67.26 37.34
CA ARG A 351 14.40 -66.80 35.99
C ARG A 351 13.72 -65.43 36.03
N LEU A 352 12.77 -65.20 36.93
CA LEU A 352 12.13 -63.90 37.14
C LEU A 352 13.16 -62.83 37.54
N ARG A 353 14.11 -63.19 38.40
CA ARG A 353 15.19 -62.30 38.82
C ARG A 353 16.13 -61.97 37.66
N LYS A 354 16.41 -62.95 36.78
CA LYS A 354 17.16 -62.75 35.54
C LYS A 354 16.41 -61.83 34.57
N LEU A 355 15.11 -62.05 34.38
CA LEU A 355 14.21 -61.19 33.58
C LEU A 355 14.16 -59.74 34.10
N LEU A 356 14.13 -59.55 35.43
CA LEU A 356 14.19 -58.25 36.09
C LEU A 356 15.55 -57.55 35.94
N ILE A 357 16.64 -58.32 35.87
CA ILE A 357 17.99 -57.82 35.61
C ILE A 357 18.14 -57.47 34.12
N ASP A 358 17.60 -58.30 33.23
CA ASP A 358 17.60 -58.11 31.77
C ASP A 358 16.66 -56.97 31.33
N LEU A 359 15.77 -56.49 32.22
CA LEU A 359 14.85 -55.36 31.98
C LEU A 359 15.56 -54.01 31.77
N ASP A 360 16.88 -53.95 32.00
CA ASP A 360 17.81 -52.83 31.78
C ASP A 360 17.15 -51.44 31.81
N VAL A 361 16.64 -51.08 32.99
CA VAL A 361 15.86 -49.85 33.23
C VAL A 361 16.67 -48.62 32.83
N ASP A 362 17.99 -48.66 32.96
CA ASP A 362 18.88 -47.55 32.60
C ASP A 362 18.84 -47.26 31.09
N ARG A 363 18.84 -48.31 30.26
CA ARG A 363 18.71 -48.16 28.80
C ARG A 363 17.35 -47.58 28.36
N LYS A 364 16.28 -47.87 29.11
CA LYS A 364 14.94 -47.28 28.87
C LYS A 364 14.86 -45.83 29.32
N VAL A 365 15.47 -45.50 30.46
CA VAL A 365 15.62 -44.12 30.91
C VAL A 365 16.42 -43.31 29.87
N ASP A 366 17.46 -43.89 29.28
CA ASP A 366 18.25 -43.22 28.24
C ASP A 366 17.49 -43.05 26.91
N SER A 367 16.66 -44.02 26.51
CA SER A 367 15.77 -43.87 25.35
C SER A 367 14.72 -42.76 25.59
N LEU A 368 14.13 -42.68 26.79
CA LEU A 368 13.20 -41.62 27.17
C LEU A 368 13.88 -40.24 27.27
N LYS A 369 15.14 -40.17 27.70
CA LYS A 369 15.95 -38.95 27.62
C LYS A 369 16.16 -38.52 26.17
N GLY A 370 16.41 -39.45 25.26
CA GLY A 370 16.52 -39.18 23.81
C GLY A 370 15.23 -38.56 23.23
N VAL A 371 14.06 -39.05 23.65
CA VAL A 371 12.76 -38.44 23.30
C VAL A 371 12.62 -37.03 23.89
N ALA A 372 13.00 -36.83 25.15
CA ALA A 372 12.94 -35.53 25.80
C ALA A 372 13.86 -34.49 25.13
N GLU A 373 15.08 -34.89 24.73
CA GLU A 373 16.00 -34.04 23.97
C GLU A 373 15.45 -33.68 22.59
N ALA A 374 14.79 -34.62 21.90
CA ALA A 374 14.14 -34.37 20.63
C ALA A 374 13.00 -33.34 20.74
N ILE A 375 12.19 -33.41 21.80
CA ILE A 375 11.15 -32.41 22.13
C ILE A 375 11.78 -31.04 22.40
N LEU A 376 12.90 -30.98 23.12
CA LEU A 376 13.61 -29.73 23.40
C LEU A 376 14.20 -29.11 22.13
N ARG A 377 14.72 -29.90 21.20
CA ARG A 377 15.17 -29.42 19.88
C ARG A 377 14.03 -28.83 19.06
N LEU A 378 12.87 -29.48 19.03
CA LEU A 378 11.68 -28.94 18.35
C LEU A 378 11.23 -27.62 18.97
N LYS A 379 11.22 -27.53 20.30
CA LYS A 379 10.90 -26.29 21.02
C LYS A 379 11.88 -25.16 20.67
N ALA A 380 13.17 -25.48 20.55
CA ALA A 380 14.20 -24.51 20.15
C ALA A 380 14.02 -24.05 18.70
N ALA A 381 13.72 -24.97 17.78
CA ALA A 381 13.46 -24.63 16.37
C ALA A 381 12.24 -23.71 16.21
N ILE A 382 11.16 -23.96 16.96
CA ILE A 382 9.98 -23.05 17.01
C ILE A 382 10.38 -21.68 17.56
N GLY A 383 11.19 -21.64 18.62
CA GLY A 383 11.71 -20.39 19.19
C GLY A 383 12.55 -19.59 18.19
N ASN A 384 13.44 -20.26 17.47
CA ASN A 384 14.28 -19.66 16.43
C ASN A 384 13.44 -19.12 15.27
N LEU A 385 12.42 -19.86 14.84
CA LEU A 385 11.49 -19.41 13.81
C LEU A 385 10.78 -18.11 14.20
N LEU A 386 10.28 -18.02 15.44
CA LEU A 386 9.66 -16.80 15.97
C LEU A 386 10.62 -15.61 15.97
N THR A 387 11.90 -15.83 16.29
CA THR A 387 12.92 -14.76 16.25
C THR A 387 13.36 -14.37 14.83
N GLN A 388 13.25 -15.29 13.87
CA GLN A 388 13.66 -15.05 12.47
C GLN A 388 12.57 -14.39 11.62
N VAL A 389 11.35 -14.21 12.16
CA VAL A 389 10.30 -13.38 11.54
C VAL A 389 10.80 -11.93 11.35
N ASP A 390 11.55 -11.40 12.31
CA ASP A 390 12.05 -10.02 12.26
C ASP A 390 13.39 -9.88 11.50
N LYS A 391 14.20 -10.95 11.46
CA LYS A 391 15.53 -10.99 10.79
C LYS A 391 15.82 -12.39 10.23
N PRO A 392 15.49 -12.66 8.96
CA PRO A 392 15.66 -13.98 8.37
C PRO A 392 17.14 -14.30 8.15
N VAL A 393 17.56 -15.48 8.61
CA VAL A 393 18.91 -16.03 8.35
C VAL A 393 18.75 -17.23 7.41
N LEU A 394 19.36 -17.14 6.23
CA LEU A 394 19.24 -18.14 5.18
C LEU A 394 20.52 -19.00 5.11
N MET A 395 20.34 -20.31 4.99
CA MET A 395 21.41 -21.27 4.75
C MET A 395 21.33 -21.79 3.30
N PRO A 396 22.47 -21.90 2.58
CA PRO A 396 22.50 -22.51 1.27
C PRO A 396 22.33 -24.03 1.36
N TYR A 397 21.27 -24.58 0.75
CA TYR A 397 21.04 -26.02 0.69
C TYR A 397 21.60 -26.64 -0.61
N VAL A 398 21.93 -27.93 -0.56
CA VAL A 398 22.71 -28.71 -1.57
C VAL A 398 22.08 -28.79 -2.98
N ARG A 399 20.95 -28.11 -3.23
CA ARG A 399 20.29 -28.02 -4.55
C ARG A 399 20.06 -26.58 -5.04
N GLY A 400 20.74 -25.59 -4.47
CA GLY A 400 20.65 -24.19 -4.92
C GLY A 400 19.38 -23.46 -4.48
N GLN A 401 18.64 -24.01 -3.52
CA GLN A 401 17.55 -23.31 -2.83
C GLN A 401 18.05 -22.85 -1.44
N GLU A 402 17.80 -21.59 -1.12
CA GLU A 402 18.06 -21.00 0.19
C GLU A 402 16.91 -21.33 1.14
N VAL A 403 17.22 -21.84 2.33
CA VAL A 403 16.24 -22.27 3.35
C VAL A 403 16.54 -21.53 4.65
N LEU A 404 15.51 -21.23 5.45
CA LEU A 404 15.67 -20.63 6.77
C LEU A 404 16.46 -21.55 7.70
N ASP A 405 17.46 -20.99 8.39
CA ASP A 405 18.29 -21.74 9.32
C ASP A 405 17.66 -21.81 10.71
N LEU A 406 16.89 -22.86 10.97
CA LEU A 406 16.16 -23.04 12.23
C LEU A 406 17.04 -23.59 13.37
N GLU A 407 18.32 -23.87 13.12
CA GLU A 407 19.28 -24.43 14.10
C GLU A 407 20.35 -23.43 14.53
N HIS A 408 20.21 -22.15 14.16
CA HIS A 408 21.11 -21.04 14.51
C HIS A 408 21.11 -20.72 16.02
N GLN A 409 21.61 -21.62 16.86
CA GLN A 409 22.00 -21.25 18.21
C GLN A 409 23.25 -20.37 18.12
N HIS A 410 23.19 -19.18 18.72
CA HIS A 410 24.35 -18.30 18.92
C HIS A 410 25.51 -19.09 19.53
N HIS A 411 26.45 -19.55 18.70
CA HIS A 411 27.79 -19.92 19.12
C HIS A 411 28.51 -18.64 19.57
N GLY A 412 28.26 -18.22 20.81
CA GLY A 412 28.78 -16.97 21.32
C GLY A 412 28.51 -16.78 22.81
N SER A 413 29.07 -17.63 23.66
CA SER A 413 29.49 -17.29 25.04
C SER A 413 30.11 -18.50 25.76
N HIS A 414 31.22 -19.00 25.21
CA HIS A 414 32.24 -19.65 26.04
C HIS A 414 33.62 -19.15 25.61
N SER A 415 34.02 -18.05 26.24
CA SER A 415 35.42 -17.70 26.48
C SER A 415 35.49 -16.91 27.78
#